data_AF-H0F7T6-F1
#
_entry.id   AF-H0F7T6-F1
#
_cell.length_a   1.000
_cell.length_b   1.000
_cell.length_c   1.000
_cell.angle_alpha   90.00
_cell.angle_beta   90.00
_cell.angle_gamma   90.00
#
_symmetry.space_group_name_H-M   'P 1'
#
loop_
_entity.id
_entity.type
_entity.pdbx_description
1 polymer ?
#
loop_
_entity_poly.entity_id
_entity_poly.type
_entity_poly.pdbx_seq_one_letter_code
_entity_poly.pdbx_strand_id
1 'polypeptide(L)'
;MPPVNAPYRPEGLTARPLHARVDPDAVAHNLARLRKALPASGAAPRLWATVKADAYGHGVRRILPALRGADGLAVLHLDEARACRRMGWQGPVLVYGGLYSPADALLLDASGLHLVITHAAQLEWLAQAPLSQRPAVWLRYAGDIHHTGFAAQAYRAAYEAASAMSRRGLIGEVGHLNHYARADEPGGVDGADALFRDVIAGLPGPVSTSNSAALLKHGARAADTQWVRPGLALYGASPFADTSAAQLELRPAMSLHSQLVGIQRVPAGAGVGYGGAFTVQQAMDVGIVTCGYADGYPRHAPTGTPVIVDGVRTRLLGRVSMDMMAVDLGPVPHACIGAPVTLWGAGGLAVEEVAASAGTIAADLLTGLSARVPVQLADAH
;
A
#
# COMPACT_ATOMS: atom_id res chain seq x y z
N MET A 1 -35.83 -12.09 -24.99
CA MET A 1 -35.69 -10.96 -24.05
C MET A 1 -35.53 -11.54 -22.66
N PRO A 2 -34.35 -11.42 -22.02
CA PRO A 2 -34.23 -11.76 -20.61
C PRO A 2 -34.92 -10.67 -19.77
N PRO A 3 -35.36 -10.96 -18.54
CA PRO A 3 -36.21 -10.06 -17.79
C PRO A 3 -35.45 -8.79 -17.38
N VAL A 4 -35.99 -7.65 -17.81
CA VAL A 4 -35.72 -6.32 -17.25
C VAL A 4 -36.24 -6.35 -15.81
N ASN A 5 -35.41 -5.94 -14.84
CA ASN A 5 -35.67 -5.91 -13.39
C ASN A 5 -35.37 -7.22 -12.64
N ALA A 6 -34.09 -7.58 -12.53
CA ALA A 6 -33.66 -8.20 -11.28
C ALA A 6 -33.67 -7.11 -10.18
N PRO A 7 -34.46 -7.24 -9.10
CA PRO A 7 -34.43 -6.27 -8.02
C PRO A 7 -33.09 -6.38 -7.29
N TYR A 8 -32.25 -5.35 -7.43
CA TYR A 8 -31.05 -5.18 -6.62
C TYR A 8 -31.47 -5.00 -5.16
N ARG A 9 -30.96 -5.86 -4.27
CA ARG A 9 -31.06 -5.73 -2.82
C ARG A 9 -29.68 -5.34 -2.27
N PRO A 10 -29.38 -4.05 -2.05
CA PRO A 10 -28.23 -3.68 -1.25
C PRO A 10 -28.60 -3.88 0.22
N GLU A 11 -27.96 -4.84 0.88
CA GLU A 11 -27.79 -4.73 2.33
C GLU A 11 -26.94 -3.49 2.59
N GLY A 12 -27.48 -2.54 3.37
CA GLY A 12 -26.84 -1.25 3.67
C GLY A 12 -27.10 -0.19 2.60
N LEU A 13 -28.21 0.55 2.74
CA LEU A 13 -28.49 1.76 1.98
C LEU A 13 -27.38 2.81 2.24
N THR A 14 -26.40 2.93 1.35
CA THR A 14 -25.55 4.11 1.31
C THR A 14 -26.25 5.17 0.47
N ALA A 15 -26.32 6.41 0.96
CA ALA A 15 -26.96 7.52 0.24
C ALA A 15 -26.31 7.86 -1.12
N ARG A 16 -25.12 7.30 -1.38
CA ARG A 16 -24.36 7.43 -2.63
C ARG A 16 -23.95 6.02 -3.10
N PRO A 17 -24.06 5.68 -4.39
CA PRO A 17 -23.75 4.33 -4.89
C PRO A 17 -22.24 4.03 -4.96
N LEU A 18 -21.39 5.01 -4.64
CA LEU A 18 -19.94 4.86 -4.47
C LEU A 18 -19.60 4.12 -3.18
N HIS A 19 -18.80 3.06 -3.27
CA HIS A 19 -18.23 2.37 -2.12
C HIS A 19 -16.91 1.68 -2.48
N ALA A 20 -16.08 1.46 -1.47
CA ALA A 20 -14.92 0.58 -1.59
C ALA A 20 -15.25 -0.77 -0.92
N ARG A 21 -14.98 -1.88 -1.61
CA ARG A 21 -15.03 -3.23 -1.06
C ARG A 21 -13.63 -3.65 -0.66
N VAL A 22 -13.43 -4.01 0.60
CA VAL A 22 -12.17 -4.54 1.14
C VAL A 22 -12.31 -6.03 1.44
N ASP A 23 -11.39 -6.84 0.92
CA ASP A 23 -11.37 -8.29 1.04
C ASP A 23 -10.20 -8.75 1.95
N PRO A 24 -10.47 -9.09 3.22
CA PRO A 24 -9.45 -9.62 4.12
C PRO A 24 -8.89 -10.98 3.65
N ASP A 25 -9.66 -11.82 2.97
CA ASP A 25 -9.20 -13.12 2.51
C ASP A 25 -8.21 -12.98 1.36
N ALA A 26 -8.37 -11.96 0.51
CA ALA A 26 -7.35 -11.57 -0.46
C ALA A 26 -6.04 -11.17 0.23
N VAL A 27 -6.08 -10.42 1.34
CA VAL A 27 -4.88 -10.09 2.13
C VAL A 27 -4.22 -11.35 2.72
N ALA A 28 -5.01 -12.26 3.29
CA ALA A 28 -4.50 -13.53 3.83
C ALA A 28 -3.85 -14.40 2.74
N HIS A 29 -4.50 -14.49 1.57
CA HIS A 29 -3.95 -15.18 0.39
C HIS A 29 -2.64 -14.56 -0.06
N ASN A 30 -2.58 -13.23 -0.20
CA ASN A 30 -1.38 -12.52 -0.64
C ASN A 30 -0.23 -12.71 0.35
N LEU A 31 -0.51 -12.65 1.65
CA LEU A 31 0.45 -12.92 2.70
C LEU A 31 1.04 -14.33 2.59
N ALA A 32 0.19 -15.34 2.35
CA ALA A 32 0.64 -16.72 2.12
C ALA A 32 1.45 -16.86 0.82
N ARG A 33 1.07 -16.16 -0.25
CA ARG A 33 1.82 -16.13 -1.52
C ARG A 33 3.20 -15.50 -1.35
N LEU A 34 3.29 -14.38 -0.65
CA LEU A 34 4.57 -13.73 -0.34
C LEU A 34 5.48 -14.62 0.49
N ARG A 35 4.93 -15.35 1.48
CA ARG A 35 5.69 -16.38 2.21
C ARG A 35 6.20 -17.49 1.29
N LYS A 36 5.38 -17.97 0.36
CA LYS A 36 5.77 -19.02 -0.62
C LYS A 36 6.81 -18.55 -1.64
N ALA A 37 6.87 -17.26 -1.94
CA ALA A 37 7.85 -16.68 -2.85
C ALA A 37 9.27 -16.62 -2.24
N LEU A 38 9.38 -16.74 -0.91
CA LEU A 38 10.68 -16.82 -0.24
C LEU A 38 11.29 -18.22 -0.47
N PRO A 39 12.58 -18.32 -0.85
CA PRO A 39 13.28 -19.59 -1.00
C PRO A 39 13.22 -20.45 0.28
N ALA A 40 13.09 -21.77 0.09
CA ALA A 40 13.06 -22.74 1.19
C ALA A 40 14.46 -23.07 1.77
N SER A 41 15.52 -22.43 1.29
CA SER A 41 16.89 -22.70 1.73
C SER A 41 17.19 -22.00 3.06
N GLY A 42 17.31 -22.78 4.13
CA GLY A 42 17.66 -22.29 5.47
C GLY A 42 16.45 -21.84 6.30
N ALA A 43 16.70 -21.02 7.32
CA ALA A 43 15.63 -20.42 8.12
C ALA A 43 15.01 -19.27 7.32
N ALA A 44 13.78 -19.47 6.81
CA ALA A 44 13.07 -18.46 6.04
C ALA A 44 12.95 -17.13 6.83
N PRO A 45 13.12 -15.96 6.18
CA PRO A 45 13.00 -14.68 6.85
C PRO A 45 11.58 -14.50 7.40
N ARG A 46 11.50 -13.83 8.55
CA ARG A 46 10.23 -13.39 9.13
C ARG A 46 9.66 -12.23 8.30
N LEU A 47 8.35 -12.06 8.34
CA LEU A 47 7.63 -11.10 7.50
C LEU A 47 6.94 -10.02 8.36
N TRP A 48 7.34 -8.77 8.12
CA TRP A 48 6.63 -7.58 8.58
C TRP A 48 5.51 -7.22 7.61
N ALA A 49 4.25 -7.40 8.01
CA ALA A 49 3.13 -6.92 7.22
C ALA A 49 3.07 -5.39 7.35
N THR A 50 3.41 -4.66 6.28
CA THR A 50 3.47 -3.20 6.31
C THR A 50 2.07 -2.61 6.21
N VAL A 51 1.60 -2.00 7.29
CA VAL A 51 0.24 -1.48 7.48
C VAL A 51 0.18 0.03 7.78
N LYS A 52 1.26 0.77 7.50
CA LYS A 52 1.26 2.24 7.56
C LYS A 52 0.18 2.85 6.66
N ALA A 53 -0.21 4.09 6.96
CA ALA A 53 -1.27 4.80 6.22
C ALA A 53 -2.59 4.00 6.20
N ASP A 54 -3.00 3.56 7.39
CA ASP A 54 -4.18 2.73 7.63
C ASP A 54 -4.29 1.51 6.70
N ALA A 55 -3.21 0.72 6.65
CA ALA A 55 -3.07 -0.43 5.75
C ALA A 55 -3.25 -0.06 4.26
N TYR A 56 -2.53 0.97 3.80
CA TYR A 56 -2.64 1.46 2.42
C TYR A 56 -4.10 1.77 2.04
N GLY A 57 -4.83 2.42 2.96
CA GLY A 57 -6.26 2.76 2.80
C GLY A 57 -7.26 1.62 3.01
N HIS A 58 -6.82 0.38 3.27
CA HIS A 58 -7.72 -0.77 3.46
C HIS A 58 -8.37 -0.79 4.86
N GLY A 59 -7.77 -0.09 5.83
CA GLY A 59 -8.21 -0.08 7.22
C GLY A 59 -7.57 -1.21 8.02
N VAL A 60 -6.61 -0.89 8.91
CA VAL A 60 -5.91 -1.90 9.72
C VAL A 60 -6.92 -2.76 10.50
N ARG A 61 -7.94 -2.13 11.09
CA ARG A 61 -8.99 -2.83 11.84
C ARG A 61 -9.71 -3.88 11.00
N ARG A 62 -9.98 -3.57 9.72
CA ARG A 62 -10.73 -4.42 8.80
C ARG A 62 -9.96 -5.69 8.44
N ILE A 63 -8.65 -5.54 8.25
CA ILE A 63 -7.79 -6.63 7.76
C ILE A 63 -6.99 -7.34 8.87
N LEU A 64 -7.02 -6.84 10.11
CA LEU A 64 -6.20 -7.40 11.20
C LEU A 64 -6.36 -8.91 11.40
N PRO A 65 -7.56 -9.52 11.30
CA PRO A 65 -7.69 -10.97 11.38
C PRO A 65 -6.88 -11.73 10.31
N ALA A 66 -6.84 -11.20 9.08
CA ALA A 66 -6.08 -11.77 7.96
C ALA A 66 -4.56 -11.65 8.14
N LEU A 67 -4.11 -10.67 8.93
CA LEU A 67 -2.70 -10.43 9.22
C LEU A 67 -2.13 -11.35 10.32
N ARG A 68 -2.94 -12.21 10.95
CA ARG A 68 -2.48 -13.13 12.00
C ARG A 68 -1.42 -14.12 11.52
N GLY A 69 -1.30 -14.37 10.22
CA GLY A 69 -0.23 -15.17 9.63
C GLY A 69 1.12 -14.43 9.45
N ALA A 70 1.19 -13.13 9.78
CA ALA A 70 2.41 -12.34 9.71
C ALA A 70 3.22 -12.49 11.00
N ASP A 71 4.54 -12.38 10.91
CA ASP A 71 5.42 -12.50 12.08
C ASP A 71 5.49 -11.21 12.91
N GLY A 72 5.03 -10.10 12.33
CA GLY A 72 5.05 -8.75 12.88
C GLY A 72 4.29 -7.77 11.99
N LEU A 73 3.89 -6.62 12.55
CA LEU A 73 3.34 -5.50 11.76
C LEU A 73 4.40 -4.41 11.59
N ALA A 74 4.38 -3.69 10.47
CA ALA A 74 5.19 -2.49 10.29
C ALA A 74 4.32 -1.26 10.04
N VAL A 75 4.47 -0.27 10.91
CA VAL A 75 3.74 1.02 10.90
C VAL A 75 4.73 2.17 10.74
N LEU A 76 4.24 3.38 10.50
CA LEU A 76 5.08 4.57 10.41
C LEU A 76 5.26 5.23 11.78
N HIS A 77 4.20 5.37 12.58
CA HIS A 77 4.21 6.14 13.83
C HIS A 77 3.95 5.27 15.07
N LEU A 78 4.40 5.74 16.25
CA LEU A 78 4.12 5.08 17.53
C LEU A 78 2.61 5.00 17.82
N ASP A 79 1.83 6.02 17.43
CA ASP A 79 0.38 5.99 17.61
C ASP A 79 -0.31 4.88 16.82
N GLU A 80 0.19 4.58 15.62
CA GLU A 80 -0.27 3.43 14.82
C GLU A 80 0.09 2.12 15.52
N ALA A 81 1.28 2.02 16.13
CA ALA A 81 1.68 0.85 16.91
C ALA A 81 0.77 0.63 18.13
N ARG A 82 0.49 1.70 18.88
CA ARG A 82 -0.45 1.68 20.02
C ARG A 82 -1.87 1.35 19.56
N ALA A 83 -2.29 1.84 18.40
CA ALA A 83 -3.58 1.48 17.80
C ALA A 83 -3.65 -0.02 17.49
N CYS A 84 -2.59 -0.60 16.92
CA CYS A 84 -2.51 -2.05 16.68
C CYS A 84 -2.66 -2.86 17.98
N ARG A 85 -2.00 -2.43 19.06
CA ARG A 85 -2.13 -3.03 20.40
C ARG A 85 -3.56 -2.97 20.92
N ARG A 86 -4.22 -1.81 20.83
CA ARG A 86 -5.64 -1.64 21.22
C ARG A 86 -6.59 -2.53 20.40
N MET A 87 -6.23 -2.85 19.16
CA MET A 87 -6.98 -3.78 18.31
C MET A 87 -6.64 -5.25 18.58
N GLY A 88 -5.78 -5.54 19.56
CA GLY A 88 -5.48 -6.90 20.01
C GLY A 88 -4.28 -7.55 19.32
N TRP A 89 -3.49 -6.81 18.52
CA TRP A 89 -2.22 -7.34 18.02
C TRP A 89 -1.23 -7.54 19.16
N GLN A 90 -0.71 -8.76 19.34
CA GLN A 90 0.26 -9.11 20.39
C GLN A 90 1.68 -9.36 19.85
N GLY A 91 1.84 -9.59 18.54
CA GLY A 91 3.13 -9.81 17.90
C GLY A 91 4.00 -8.54 17.88
N PRO A 92 5.25 -8.61 17.42
CA PRO A 92 6.11 -7.44 17.37
C PRO A 92 5.59 -6.37 16.39
N VAL A 93 6.01 -5.12 16.59
CA VAL A 93 5.65 -3.99 15.73
C VAL A 93 6.89 -3.16 15.38
N LEU A 94 7.21 -3.07 14.09
CA LEU A 94 8.23 -2.20 13.54
C LEU A 94 7.66 -0.80 13.30
N VAL A 95 8.36 0.24 13.75
CA VAL A 95 7.99 1.65 13.59
C VAL A 95 9.03 2.34 12.73
N TYR A 96 8.68 2.59 11.45
CA TYR A 96 9.60 3.17 10.46
C TYR A 96 10.08 4.59 10.81
N GLY A 97 9.23 5.39 11.46
CA GLY A 97 9.56 6.75 11.88
C GLY A 97 10.51 6.80 13.08
N GLY A 98 10.63 5.70 13.83
CA GLY A 98 11.35 5.69 15.10
C GLY A 98 10.75 6.71 16.07
N LEU A 99 11.55 7.70 16.44
CA LEU A 99 11.18 8.83 17.29
C LEU A 99 11.35 10.14 16.50
N TYR A 100 10.40 11.06 16.57
CA TYR A 100 10.53 12.40 16.00
C TYR A 100 10.99 13.44 17.03
N SER A 101 10.83 13.14 18.31
CA SER A 101 11.23 14.02 19.40
C SER A 101 11.69 13.22 20.63
N PRO A 102 12.39 13.85 21.59
CA PRO A 102 12.65 13.23 22.89
C PRO A 102 11.38 12.81 23.64
N ALA A 103 10.27 13.53 23.45
CA ALA A 103 9.01 13.25 24.13
C ALA A 103 8.39 11.91 23.66
N ASP A 104 8.65 11.49 22.43
CA ASP A 104 8.15 10.22 21.88
C ASP A 104 8.68 9.02 22.66
N ALA A 105 9.86 9.14 23.29
CA ALA A 105 10.41 8.09 24.13
C ALA A 105 9.53 7.78 25.36
N LEU A 106 8.71 8.75 25.81
CA LEU A 106 7.73 8.55 26.88
C LEU A 106 6.53 7.70 26.42
N LEU A 107 6.32 7.55 25.11
CA LEU A 107 5.23 6.76 24.52
C LEU A 107 5.61 5.29 24.29
N LEU A 108 6.84 4.88 24.66
CA LEU A 108 7.35 3.52 24.53
C LEU A 108 6.85 2.61 25.67
N ASP A 109 5.53 2.51 25.81
CA ASP A 109 4.83 1.73 26.85
C ASP A 109 4.34 0.36 26.37
N ALA A 110 4.56 0.02 25.10
CA ALA A 110 4.19 -1.27 24.51
C ALA A 110 5.40 -2.20 24.40
N SER A 111 5.20 -3.48 24.73
CA SER A 111 6.20 -4.52 24.52
C SER A 111 6.36 -4.85 23.03
N GLY A 112 7.53 -5.40 22.67
CA GLY A 112 7.80 -5.89 21.31
C GLY A 112 7.87 -4.80 20.23
N LEU A 113 8.26 -3.58 20.60
CA LEU A 113 8.52 -2.50 19.63
C LEU A 113 9.89 -2.67 18.99
N HIS A 114 9.95 -2.45 17.68
CA HIS A 114 11.17 -2.37 16.88
C HIS A 114 11.23 -0.95 16.29
N LEU A 115 12.19 -0.14 16.70
CA LEU A 115 12.30 1.25 16.28
C LEU A 115 13.34 1.39 15.17
N VAL A 116 12.96 1.97 14.04
CA VAL A 116 13.93 2.33 13.00
C VAL A 116 14.61 3.63 13.40
N ILE A 117 15.94 3.59 13.50
CA ILE A 117 16.77 4.72 13.90
C ILE A 117 17.54 5.21 12.68
N THR A 118 17.41 6.50 12.39
CA THR A 118 17.91 7.14 11.17
C THR A 118 19.04 8.15 11.44
N HIS A 119 19.20 8.61 12.69
CA HIS A 119 20.26 9.53 13.09
C HIS A 119 20.61 9.40 14.58
N ALA A 120 21.78 9.91 14.97
CA ALA A 120 22.34 9.73 16.32
C ALA A 120 21.46 10.31 17.44
N ALA A 121 20.81 11.45 17.21
CA ALA A 121 19.96 12.07 18.24
C ALA A 121 18.83 11.16 18.73
N GLN A 122 18.27 10.26 17.90
CA GLN A 122 17.26 9.30 18.36
C GLN A 122 17.85 8.28 19.37
N LEU A 123 19.11 7.90 19.23
CA LEU A 123 19.80 7.05 20.21
C LEU A 123 20.04 7.82 21.53
N GLU A 124 20.41 9.10 21.43
CA GLU A 124 20.59 9.97 22.60
C GLU A 124 19.29 10.15 23.37
N TRP A 125 18.16 10.35 22.67
CA TRP A 125 16.84 10.45 23.28
C TRP A 125 16.46 9.16 24.01
N LEU A 126 16.67 8.00 23.37
CA LEU A 126 16.44 6.69 24.01
C LEU A 126 17.33 6.50 25.25
N ALA A 127 18.59 6.95 25.21
CA ALA A 127 19.54 6.78 26.30
C ALA A 127 19.20 7.64 27.53
N GLN A 128 18.49 8.75 27.33
CA GLN A 128 18.10 9.70 28.40
C GLN A 128 16.69 9.44 28.94
N ALA A 129 15.86 8.69 28.21
CA ALA A 129 14.48 8.46 28.58
C ALA A 129 14.33 7.40 29.69
N PRO A 130 13.35 7.56 30.60
CA PRO A 130 13.00 6.55 31.60
C PRO A 130 12.18 5.42 30.94
N LEU A 131 12.86 4.54 30.20
CA LEU A 131 12.20 3.47 29.45
C LEU A 131 11.67 2.36 30.37
N SER A 132 10.38 2.04 30.24
CA SER A 132 9.75 0.89 30.92
C SER A 132 9.85 -0.40 30.11
N GLN A 133 10.11 -0.28 28.81
CA GLN A 133 10.28 -1.37 27.85
C GLN A 133 11.63 -1.26 27.16
N ARG A 134 12.13 -2.38 26.64
CA ARG A 134 13.39 -2.45 25.90
C ARG A 134 13.10 -2.65 24.41
N PRO A 135 12.89 -1.59 23.62
CA PRO A 135 12.62 -1.75 22.20
C PRO A 135 13.84 -2.34 21.49
N ALA A 136 13.61 -3.15 20.46
CA ALA A 136 14.64 -3.45 19.47
C ALA A 136 14.93 -2.19 18.65
N VAL A 137 16.17 -2.03 18.18
CA VAL A 137 16.59 -0.89 17.35
C VAL A 137 17.08 -1.40 16.00
N TRP A 138 16.62 -0.78 14.93
CA TRP A 138 17.02 -1.07 13.55
C TRP A 138 17.71 0.14 12.96
N LEU A 139 19.04 0.08 12.84
CA LEU A 139 19.84 1.16 12.27
C LEU A 139 19.63 1.19 10.75
N ARG A 140 19.01 2.26 10.28
CA ARG A 140 18.75 2.46 8.85
C ARG A 140 19.99 3.02 8.17
N TYR A 141 20.47 2.31 7.16
CA TYR A 141 21.44 2.84 6.22
C TYR A 141 20.73 3.78 5.24
N ALA A 142 21.37 4.90 4.91
CA ALA A 142 20.82 5.86 3.95
C ALA A 142 20.57 5.23 2.57
N GLY A 143 21.39 4.22 2.20
CA GLY A 143 21.21 3.45 0.98
C GLY A 143 21.42 4.26 -0.29
N ASP A 144 21.06 3.64 -1.41
CA ASP A 144 20.97 4.23 -2.75
C ASP A 144 19.79 5.20 -2.89
N ILE A 145 18.77 5.07 -2.04
CA ILE A 145 17.60 5.95 -2.01
C ILE A 145 17.89 7.32 -1.37
N HIS A 146 18.93 7.43 -0.53
CA HIS A 146 19.34 8.67 0.16
C HIS A 146 18.24 9.45 0.89
N HIS A 147 17.17 8.77 1.31
CA HIS A 147 16.00 9.41 1.92
C HIS A 147 16.20 9.71 3.41
N THR A 148 16.48 8.69 4.21
CA THR A 148 16.73 8.78 5.66
C THR A 148 17.69 7.67 6.07
N GLY A 149 18.53 7.90 7.06
CA GLY A 149 19.45 6.90 7.59
C GLY A 149 20.87 7.43 7.75
N PHE A 150 21.73 6.61 8.33
CA PHE A 150 23.13 6.90 8.50
C PHE A 150 23.88 6.71 7.18
N ALA A 151 24.77 7.65 6.86
CA ALA A 151 25.78 7.47 5.82
C ALA A 151 26.80 6.40 6.25
N ALA A 152 27.50 5.81 5.27
CA ALA A 152 28.44 4.70 5.50
C ALA A 152 29.49 5.04 6.57
N GLN A 153 30.07 6.23 6.51
CA GLN A 153 31.09 6.70 7.45
C GLN A 153 30.60 6.85 8.90
N ALA A 154 29.29 7.09 9.10
CA ALA A 154 28.71 7.27 10.43
C ALA A 154 28.08 5.98 11.00
N TYR A 155 27.90 4.95 10.15
CA TYR A 155 27.11 3.77 10.50
C TYR A 155 27.75 2.94 11.63
N ARG A 156 29.07 2.72 11.58
CA ARG A 156 29.79 1.97 12.61
C ARG A 156 29.69 2.62 13.99
N ALA A 157 29.89 3.93 14.07
CA ALA A 157 29.77 4.67 15.33
C ALA A 157 28.35 4.59 15.91
N ALA A 158 27.31 4.69 15.06
CA ALA A 158 25.92 4.50 15.48
C ALA A 158 25.65 3.09 16.00
N TYR A 159 26.21 2.07 15.34
CA TYR A 159 26.12 0.67 15.77
C TYR A 159 26.80 0.45 17.12
N GLU A 160 28.00 1.01 17.33
CA GLU A 160 28.72 0.89 18.59
C GLU A 160 27.96 1.55 19.75
N ALA A 161 27.36 2.72 19.51
CA ALA A 161 26.51 3.40 20.47
C ALA A 161 25.26 2.57 20.83
N ALA A 162 24.52 2.09 19.83
CA ALA A 162 23.35 1.23 20.05
C ALA A 162 23.74 -0.09 20.77
N SER A 163 24.86 -0.70 20.38
CA SER A 163 25.37 -1.92 21.02
C SER A 163 25.75 -1.70 22.48
N ALA A 164 26.33 -0.53 22.81
CA ALA A 164 26.61 -0.16 24.19
C ALA A 164 25.32 0.02 25.01
N MET A 165 24.27 0.61 24.43
CA MET A 165 22.95 0.71 25.06
C MET A 165 22.32 -0.67 25.28
N SER A 166 22.44 -1.59 24.31
CA SER A 166 21.96 -2.97 24.42
C SER A 166 22.66 -3.73 25.55
N ARG A 167 24.00 -3.63 25.65
CA ARG A 167 24.78 -4.23 26.76
C ARG A 167 24.38 -3.68 28.14
N ARG A 168 23.96 -2.42 28.21
CA ARG A 168 23.43 -1.80 29.43
C ARG A 168 21.97 -2.17 29.73
N GLY A 169 21.32 -2.91 28.83
CA GLY A 169 19.91 -3.31 28.96
C GLY A 169 18.91 -2.17 28.72
N LEU A 170 19.31 -1.06 28.09
CA LEU A 170 18.40 0.03 27.76
C LEU A 170 17.51 -0.30 26.55
N ILE A 171 18.06 -1.03 25.58
CA ILE A 171 17.35 -1.49 24.39
C ILE A 171 17.51 -3.01 24.26
N GLY A 172 16.72 -3.61 23.37
CA GLY A 172 16.79 -5.03 23.03
C GLY A 172 17.90 -5.31 22.01
N GLU A 173 17.55 -6.00 20.93
CA GLU A 173 18.47 -6.30 19.82
C GLU A 173 18.80 -5.06 18.98
N VAL A 174 19.96 -5.08 18.31
CA VAL A 174 20.39 -4.09 17.32
C VAL A 174 20.43 -4.77 15.96
N GLY A 175 19.58 -4.31 15.04
CA GLY A 175 19.48 -4.81 13.66
C GLY A 175 19.89 -3.78 12.62
N HIS A 176 20.03 -4.25 11.38
CA HIS A 176 20.46 -3.50 10.22
C HIS A 176 19.33 -3.39 9.21
N LEU A 177 19.02 -2.18 8.77
CA LEU A 177 17.94 -1.93 7.81
C LEU A 177 18.45 -1.17 6.59
N ASN A 178 18.16 -1.69 5.40
CA ASN A 178 18.29 -0.98 4.13
C ASN A 178 16.96 -0.97 3.38
N HIS A 179 16.78 -0.04 2.44
CA HIS A 179 15.63 0.00 1.53
C HIS A 179 16.12 0.35 0.13
N TYR A 180 16.05 -0.61 -0.79
CA TYR A 180 16.51 -0.44 -2.16
C TYR A 180 15.63 0.56 -2.94
N ALA A 181 16.25 1.42 -3.74
CA ALA A 181 15.55 2.41 -4.55
C ALA A 181 14.92 1.82 -5.82
N ARG A 182 15.55 0.79 -6.41
CA ARG A 182 15.25 0.27 -7.75
C ARG A 182 14.96 -1.23 -7.78
N ALA A 183 14.36 -1.75 -6.71
CA ALA A 183 14.09 -3.19 -6.58
C ALA A 183 13.07 -3.73 -7.59
N ASP A 184 12.30 -2.85 -8.22
CA ASP A 184 11.38 -3.14 -9.30
C ASP A 184 12.09 -3.43 -10.64
N GLU A 185 13.38 -3.10 -10.75
CA GLU A 185 14.18 -3.30 -11.95
C GLU A 185 15.04 -4.57 -11.91
N PRO A 186 15.35 -5.20 -13.08
CA PRO A 186 16.31 -6.30 -13.16
C PRO A 186 17.70 -5.88 -12.67
N GLY A 187 18.31 -6.65 -11.76
CA GLY A 187 19.62 -6.33 -11.17
C GLY A 187 19.66 -5.05 -10.32
N GLY A 188 18.53 -4.35 -10.13
CA GLY A 188 18.48 -3.03 -9.50
C GLY A 188 18.86 -2.99 -8.03
N VAL A 189 19.08 -4.15 -7.40
CA VAL A 189 19.49 -4.25 -5.99
C VAL A 189 20.97 -4.62 -5.80
N ASP A 190 21.66 -5.16 -6.83
CA ASP A 190 22.96 -5.83 -6.61
C ASP A 190 24.03 -4.90 -6.07
N GLY A 191 24.18 -3.71 -6.68
CA GLY A 191 25.16 -2.71 -6.21
C GLY A 191 24.83 -2.16 -4.82
N ALA A 192 23.54 -1.87 -4.57
CA ALA A 192 23.09 -1.35 -3.28
C ALA A 192 23.21 -2.40 -2.16
N ASP A 193 22.99 -3.68 -2.48
CA ASP A 193 23.18 -4.79 -1.54
C ASP A 193 24.66 -4.97 -1.19
N ALA A 194 25.55 -5.02 -2.20
CA ALA A 194 26.99 -5.15 -1.98
C ALA A 194 27.53 -4.05 -1.05
N LEU A 195 27.19 -2.78 -1.34
CA LEU A 195 27.59 -1.64 -0.51
C LEU A 195 27.05 -1.77 0.92
N PHE A 196 25.80 -2.19 1.09
CA PHE A 196 25.22 -2.35 2.42
C PHE A 196 25.88 -3.50 3.20
N ARG A 197 26.21 -4.61 2.54
CA ARG A 197 26.95 -5.74 3.15
C ARG A 197 28.33 -5.29 3.62
N ASP A 198 29.03 -4.48 2.84
CA ASP A 198 30.33 -3.91 3.23
C ASP A 198 30.20 -2.99 4.46
N VAL A 199 29.17 -2.14 4.48
CA VAL A 199 28.90 -1.22 5.62
C VAL A 199 28.67 -1.99 6.92
N ILE A 200 27.98 -3.12 6.88
CA ILE A 200 27.67 -3.93 8.06
C ILE A 200 28.70 -5.03 8.34
N ALA A 201 29.78 -5.11 7.57
CA ALA A 201 30.79 -6.13 7.75
C ALA A 201 31.40 -6.08 9.16
N GLY A 202 31.38 -7.23 9.85
CA GLY A 202 31.84 -7.36 11.23
C GLY A 202 30.91 -6.74 12.29
N LEU A 203 29.70 -6.31 11.90
CA LEU A 203 28.66 -5.82 12.82
C LEU A 203 27.58 -6.90 12.95
N PRO A 204 27.50 -7.65 14.07
CA PRO A 204 26.51 -8.70 14.23
C PRO A 204 25.11 -8.12 14.47
N GLY A 205 24.10 -8.74 13.87
CA GLY A 205 22.70 -8.35 14.09
C GLY A 205 21.79 -8.88 13.00
N PRO A 206 20.47 -8.91 13.22
CA PRO A 206 19.52 -9.27 12.19
C PRO A 206 19.49 -8.19 11.09
N VAL A 207 19.23 -8.62 9.85
CA VAL A 207 19.22 -7.78 8.65
C VAL A 207 17.82 -7.76 8.05
N SER A 208 17.42 -6.60 7.53
CA SER A 208 16.17 -6.44 6.78
C SER A 208 16.36 -5.48 5.61
N THR A 209 16.15 -5.96 4.39
CA THR A 209 16.35 -5.15 3.17
C THR A 209 15.13 -5.13 2.26
N SER A 210 14.47 -6.28 2.08
CA SER A 210 13.49 -6.46 1.00
C SER A 210 12.11 -5.86 1.30
N ASN A 211 11.67 -4.94 0.42
CA ASN A 211 10.28 -4.54 0.27
C ASN A 211 9.52 -5.54 -0.63
N SER A 212 8.30 -5.20 -1.07
CA SER A 212 7.51 -6.06 -1.99
C SER A 212 8.27 -6.44 -3.27
N ALA A 213 8.91 -5.47 -3.92
CA ALA A 213 9.60 -5.67 -5.19
C ALA A 213 10.84 -6.56 -5.02
N ALA A 214 11.67 -6.28 -4.01
CA ALA A 214 12.86 -7.07 -3.70
C ALA A 214 12.52 -8.50 -3.27
N LEU A 215 11.43 -8.70 -2.51
CA LEU A 215 10.96 -10.03 -2.14
C LEU A 215 10.61 -10.85 -3.39
N LEU A 216 9.83 -10.28 -4.31
CA LEU A 216 9.28 -11.00 -5.46
C LEU A 216 10.27 -11.18 -6.61
N LYS A 217 11.11 -10.18 -6.91
CA LYS A 217 12.05 -10.19 -8.04
C LYS A 217 13.47 -10.65 -7.64
N HIS A 218 13.84 -10.48 -6.37
CA HIS A 218 15.20 -10.73 -5.85
C HIS A 218 15.19 -11.69 -4.65
N GLY A 219 14.41 -12.78 -4.74
CA GLY A 219 14.13 -13.70 -3.63
C GLY A 219 15.36 -14.30 -2.95
N ALA A 220 16.46 -14.53 -3.68
CA ALA A 220 17.73 -14.98 -3.10
C ALA A 220 18.30 -13.96 -2.09
N ARG A 221 18.29 -12.66 -2.43
CA ARG A 221 18.70 -11.59 -1.51
C ARG A 221 17.79 -11.51 -0.29
N ALA A 222 16.50 -11.72 -0.50
CA ALA A 222 15.53 -11.75 0.60
C ALA A 222 15.79 -12.91 1.58
N ALA A 223 16.13 -14.10 1.07
CA ALA A 223 16.42 -15.29 1.88
C ALA A 223 17.67 -15.12 2.77
N ASP A 224 18.64 -14.32 2.34
CA ASP A 224 19.87 -14.06 3.09
C ASP A 224 19.71 -13.01 4.22
N THR A 225 18.47 -12.71 4.61
CA THR A 225 18.13 -11.73 5.66
C THR A 225 17.22 -12.36 6.72
N GLN A 226 17.04 -11.70 7.86
CA GLN A 226 16.19 -12.21 8.94
C GLN A 226 14.75 -11.72 8.82
N TRP A 227 14.53 -10.59 8.15
CA TRP A 227 13.22 -9.98 8.02
C TRP A 227 12.98 -9.34 6.64
N VAL A 228 11.80 -9.58 6.07
CA VAL A 228 11.29 -8.90 4.88
C VAL A 228 10.08 -8.01 5.23
N ARG A 229 9.80 -7.02 4.39
CA ARG A 229 8.82 -5.96 4.65
C ARG A 229 7.89 -5.69 3.46
N PRO A 230 7.08 -6.67 3.01
CA PRO A 230 6.10 -6.41 1.96
C PRO A 230 5.07 -5.36 2.40
N GLY A 231 4.73 -4.48 1.47
CA GLY A 231 3.69 -3.45 1.59
C GLY A 231 2.71 -3.61 0.44
N LEU A 232 2.95 -2.94 -0.69
CA LEU A 232 2.03 -2.92 -1.85
C LEU A 232 1.50 -4.30 -2.28
N ALA A 233 2.36 -5.32 -2.39
CA ALA A 233 1.97 -6.66 -2.82
C ALA A 233 1.06 -7.39 -1.82
N LEU A 234 1.10 -7.03 -0.54
CA LEU A 234 0.18 -7.56 0.48
C LEU A 234 -1.28 -7.20 0.14
N TYR A 235 -1.48 -6.08 -0.54
CA TYR A 235 -2.78 -5.54 -0.92
C TYR A 235 -3.22 -5.93 -2.34
N GLY A 236 -2.46 -6.81 -2.99
CA GLY A 236 -2.86 -7.36 -4.28
C GLY A 236 -2.49 -6.51 -5.48
N ALA A 237 -1.56 -5.57 -5.33
CA ALA A 237 -1.04 -4.75 -6.41
C ALA A 237 0.41 -5.12 -6.72
N SER A 238 0.73 -5.25 -8.00
CA SER A 238 2.07 -5.49 -8.49
C SER A 238 2.97 -4.27 -8.23
N PRO A 239 4.21 -4.48 -7.76
CA PRO A 239 5.20 -3.42 -7.71
C PRO A 239 5.96 -3.23 -9.04
N PHE A 240 5.57 -3.93 -10.13
CA PHE A 240 6.31 -3.93 -11.39
C PHE A 240 5.48 -3.38 -12.55
N ALA A 241 6.14 -2.71 -13.50
CA ALA A 241 5.51 -2.21 -14.72
C ALA A 241 5.25 -3.31 -15.76
N ASP A 242 6.07 -4.37 -15.76
CA ASP A 242 6.09 -5.44 -16.78
C ASP A 242 5.38 -6.73 -16.33
N THR A 243 4.99 -6.81 -15.06
CA THR A 243 4.38 -8.00 -14.47
C THR A 243 3.12 -7.61 -13.72
N SER A 244 1.98 -8.18 -14.09
CA SER A 244 0.69 -7.92 -13.43
C SER A 244 0.56 -8.63 -12.08
N ALA A 245 -0.32 -8.13 -11.21
CA ALA A 245 -0.66 -8.80 -9.95
C ALA A 245 -1.15 -10.25 -10.18
N ALA A 246 -1.93 -10.49 -11.23
CA ALA A 246 -2.42 -11.82 -11.58
C ALA A 246 -1.28 -12.80 -11.91
N GLN A 247 -0.26 -12.36 -12.67
CA GLN A 247 0.93 -13.19 -12.97
C GLN A 247 1.74 -13.52 -11.71
N LEU A 248 1.69 -12.67 -10.69
CA LEU A 248 2.30 -12.90 -9.38
C LEU A 248 1.42 -13.76 -8.44
N GLU A 249 0.24 -14.16 -8.92
CA GLU A 249 -0.83 -14.82 -8.18
C GLU A 249 -1.34 -14.00 -6.99
N LEU A 250 -1.29 -12.68 -7.09
CA LEU A 250 -1.82 -11.76 -6.10
C LEU A 250 -3.29 -11.44 -6.39
N ARG A 251 -4.10 -11.32 -5.33
CA ARG A 251 -5.53 -10.98 -5.39
C ARG A 251 -5.75 -9.54 -4.92
N PRO A 252 -6.43 -8.67 -5.69
CA PRO A 252 -6.69 -7.31 -5.28
C PRO A 252 -7.54 -7.28 -4.01
N ALA A 253 -7.03 -6.63 -2.95
CA ALA A 253 -7.72 -6.57 -1.66
C ALA A 253 -8.70 -5.39 -1.54
N MET A 254 -8.63 -4.41 -2.44
CA MET A 254 -9.58 -3.31 -2.53
C MET A 254 -10.17 -3.22 -3.93
N SER A 255 -11.48 -3.00 -3.99
CA SER A 255 -12.19 -2.66 -5.22
C SER A 255 -13.01 -1.40 -5.02
N LEU A 256 -12.95 -0.45 -5.95
CA LEU A 256 -13.73 0.77 -5.90
C LEU A 256 -14.85 0.69 -6.93
N HIS A 257 -16.09 0.74 -6.45
CA HIS A 257 -17.28 0.58 -7.26
C HIS A 257 -18.20 1.79 -7.15
N SER A 258 -18.92 2.05 -8.23
CA SER A 258 -19.92 3.10 -8.33
C SER A 258 -21.03 2.65 -9.28
N GLN A 259 -21.87 3.58 -9.70
CA GLN A 259 -22.93 3.34 -10.69
C GLN A 259 -23.07 4.53 -11.62
N LEU A 260 -23.67 4.30 -12.80
CA LEU A 260 -24.18 5.38 -13.63
C LEU A 260 -25.35 6.08 -12.92
N VAL A 261 -25.25 7.39 -12.74
CA VAL A 261 -26.33 8.23 -12.16
C VAL A 261 -26.99 9.14 -13.16
N GLY A 262 -26.43 9.24 -14.36
CA GLY A 262 -26.99 10.01 -15.46
C GLY A 262 -26.39 9.58 -16.78
N ILE A 263 -27.16 9.80 -17.85
CA ILE A 263 -26.74 9.58 -19.23
C ILE A 263 -27.10 10.85 -20.00
N GLN A 264 -26.14 11.41 -20.72
CA GLN A 264 -26.30 12.63 -21.49
C GLN A 264 -25.97 12.35 -22.96
N ARG A 265 -26.90 12.72 -23.85
CA ARG A 265 -26.66 12.71 -25.30
C ARG A 265 -25.91 14.00 -25.66
N VAL A 266 -24.63 13.89 -25.98
CA VAL A 266 -23.78 15.05 -26.28
C VAL A 266 -23.61 15.20 -27.79
N PRO A 267 -23.94 16.37 -28.39
CA PRO A 267 -23.81 16.58 -29.83
C PRO A 267 -22.33 16.68 -30.26
N ALA A 268 -22.07 16.45 -31.55
CA ALA A 268 -20.75 16.66 -32.13
C ALA A 268 -20.29 18.12 -31.95
N GLY A 269 -19.02 18.33 -31.66
CA GLY A 269 -18.40 19.63 -31.40
C GLY A 269 -18.54 20.15 -29.97
N ALA A 270 -19.37 19.53 -29.13
CA ALA A 270 -19.52 19.94 -27.73
C ALA A 270 -18.39 19.38 -26.83
N GLY A 271 -18.04 20.15 -25.79
CA GLY A 271 -17.06 19.77 -24.79
C GLY A 271 -17.67 18.98 -23.62
N VAL A 272 -16.89 18.08 -23.03
CA VAL A 272 -17.24 17.30 -21.83
C VAL A 272 -16.28 17.64 -20.69
N GLY A 273 -16.84 17.88 -19.50
CA GLY A 273 -16.11 18.22 -18.29
C GLY A 273 -15.58 19.67 -18.26
N TYR A 274 -14.90 20.02 -17.17
CA TYR A 274 -14.37 21.37 -16.98
C TYR A 274 -13.44 21.80 -18.11
N GLY A 275 -13.71 22.98 -18.66
CA GLY A 275 -12.94 23.56 -19.76
C GLY A 275 -13.12 22.85 -21.11
N GLY A 276 -14.09 21.94 -21.24
CA GLY A 276 -14.28 21.15 -22.46
C GLY A 276 -13.06 20.29 -22.80
N ALA A 277 -12.42 19.72 -21.76
CA ALA A 277 -11.16 18.98 -21.90
C ALA A 277 -11.24 17.76 -22.86
N PHE A 278 -12.44 17.31 -23.18
CA PHE A 278 -12.71 16.39 -24.27
C PHE A 278 -13.76 16.97 -25.20
N THR A 279 -13.48 17.05 -26.50
CA THR A 279 -14.44 17.48 -27.52
C THR A 279 -14.98 16.27 -28.29
N VAL A 280 -16.28 16.10 -28.24
CA VAL A 280 -17.01 15.03 -28.92
C VAL A 280 -16.90 15.21 -30.43
N GLN A 281 -16.39 14.21 -31.15
CA GLN A 281 -16.25 14.28 -32.62
C GLN A 281 -17.54 13.88 -33.36
N GLN A 282 -18.29 12.95 -32.78
CA GLN A 282 -19.57 12.47 -33.28
C GLN A 282 -20.53 12.36 -32.11
N ALA A 283 -21.80 12.70 -32.32
CA ALA A 283 -22.77 12.70 -31.23
C ALA A 283 -22.77 11.34 -30.51
N MET A 284 -22.55 11.36 -29.20
CA MET A 284 -22.34 10.17 -28.37
C MET A 284 -23.11 10.24 -27.05
N ASP A 285 -23.33 9.08 -26.44
CA ASP A 285 -23.86 9.00 -25.08
C ASP A 285 -22.71 9.02 -24.08
N VAL A 286 -22.84 9.89 -23.08
CA VAL A 286 -21.88 10.09 -22.01
C VAL A 286 -22.52 9.69 -20.70
N GLY A 287 -21.93 8.74 -20.01
CA GLY A 287 -22.35 8.29 -18.69
C GLY A 287 -21.75 9.17 -17.61
N ILE A 288 -22.51 9.47 -16.56
CA ILE A 288 -22.06 10.21 -15.38
C ILE A 288 -21.96 9.23 -14.22
N VAL A 289 -20.78 9.17 -13.60
CA VAL A 289 -20.47 8.28 -12.48
C VAL A 289 -20.25 9.11 -11.22
N THR A 290 -20.79 8.67 -10.08
CA THR A 290 -20.51 9.30 -8.80
C THR A 290 -19.17 8.83 -8.25
N CYS A 291 -18.10 9.49 -8.65
CA CYS A 291 -16.80 9.43 -8.02
C CYS A 291 -16.00 10.62 -8.54
N GLY A 292 -15.24 11.27 -7.68
CA GLY A 292 -14.40 12.38 -8.06
C GLY A 292 -13.17 12.51 -7.18
N TYR A 293 -12.44 13.61 -7.35
CA TYR A 293 -11.16 13.76 -6.67
C TYR A 293 -11.27 13.95 -5.16
N ALA A 294 -12.41 14.42 -4.66
CA ALA A 294 -12.62 14.51 -3.22
C ALA A 294 -12.94 13.14 -2.59
N ASP A 295 -13.14 12.10 -3.39
CA ASP A 295 -13.25 10.70 -2.94
C ASP A 295 -11.91 9.97 -2.90
N GLY A 296 -10.88 10.54 -3.54
CA GLY A 296 -9.57 9.93 -3.73
C GLY A 296 -9.22 9.56 -5.17
N TYR A 297 -10.14 9.77 -6.13
CA TYR A 297 -9.83 9.49 -7.54
C TYR A 297 -8.89 10.55 -8.13
N PRO A 298 -7.87 10.20 -8.94
CA PRO A 298 -6.90 11.17 -9.44
C PRO A 298 -7.56 12.23 -10.32
N ARG A 299 -7.56 13.49 -9.86
CA ARG A 299 -8.10 14.63 -10.63
C ARG A 299 -7.46 14.75 -12.02
N HIS A 300 -6.18 14.39 -12.10
CA HIS A 300 -5.36 14.51 -13.29
C HIS A 300 -5.49 13.30 -14.23
N ALA A 301 -6.32 12.30 -13.92
CA ALA A 301 -6.60 11.20 -14.84
C ALA A 301 -7.09 11.74 -16.20
N PRO A 302 -6.40 11.42 -17.30
CA PRO A 302 -6.74 11.94 -18.61
C PRO A 302 -7.96 11.24 -19.21
N THR A 303 -8.52 11.85 -20.27
CA THR A 303 -9.38 11.12 -21.21
C THR A 303 -8.65 9.85 -21.68
N GLY A 304 -9.35 8.72 -21.69
CA GLY A 304 -8.74 7.44 -22.03
C GLY A 304 -8.41 6.56 -20.83
N THR A 305 -8.41 7.10 -19.60
CA THR A 305 -8.26 6.27 -18.40
C THR A 305 -9.33 5.18 -18.35
N PRO A 306 -8.94 3.92 -18.14
CA PRO A 306 -9.83 2.77 -18.23
C PRO A 306 -10.87 2.78 -17.11
N VAL A 307 -12.07 2.30 -17.43
CA VAL A 307 -13.16 2.04 -16.49
C VAL A 307 -14.00 0.87 -17.02
N ILE A 308 -14.69 0.13 -16.16
CA ILE A 308 -15.62 -0.92 -16.58
C ILE A 308 -17.04 -0.47 -16.23
N VAL A 309 -17.94 -0.47 -17.21
CA VAL A 309 -19.36 -0.15 -17.07
C VAL A 309 -20.16 -1.36 -17.53
N ASP A 310 -21.02 -1.90 -16.66
CA ASP A 310 -21.82 -3.10 -16.95
C ASP A 310 -21.00 -4.30 -17.47
N GLY A 311 -19.82 -4.51 -16.87
CA GLY A 311 -18.88 -5.55 -17.30
C GLY A 311 -18.12 -5.25 -18.60
N VAL A 312 -18.44 -4.16 -19.30
CA VAL A 312 -17.78 -3.76 -20.54
C VAL A 312 -16.73 -2.69 -20.26
N ARG A 313 -15.52 -2.93 -20.74
CA ARG A 313 -14.41 -1.99 -20.62
C ARG A 313 -14.59 -0.79 -21.55
N THR A 314 -14.47 0.40 -21.00
CA THR A 314 -14.55 1.68 -21.68
C THR A 314 -13.54 2.66 -21.05
N ARG A 315 -13.75 3.98 -21.21
CA ARG A 315 -12.82 5.03 -20.78
C ARG A 315 -13.49 6.25 -20.16
N LEU A 316 -12.71 7.01 -19.39
CA LEU A 316 -13.06 8.35 -18.94
C LEU A 316 -13.04 9.34 -20.11
N LEU A 317 -13.90 10.37 -20.00
CA LEU A 317 -13.99 11.51 -20.91
C LEU A 317 -13.82 12.83 -20.13
N GLY A 318 -12.83 13.63 -20.53
CA GLY A 318 -12.57 14.93 -19.92
C GLY A 318 -12.00 14.82 -18.50
N ARG A 319 -12.01 15.93 -17.76
CA ARG A 319 -11.44 16.01 -16.42
C ARG A 319 -12.38 15.43 -15.36
N VAL A 320 -11.79 14.70 -14.40
CA VAL A 320 -12.48 14.28 -13.18
C VAL A 320 -12.84 15.52 -12.34
N SER A 321 -14.11 15.61 -11.92
CA SER A 321 -14.62 16.70 -11.07
C SER A 321 -14.58 16.31 -9.59
N MET A 322 -15.09 17.18 -8.69
CA MET A 322 -15.02 16.92 -7.24
C MET A 322 -15.72 15.63 -6.83
N ASP A 323 -16.90 15.38 -7.39
CA ASP A 323 -17.79 14.28 -6.98
C ASP A 323 -18.22 13.36 -8.13
N MET A 324 -17.90 13.75 -9.37
CA MET A 324 -18.37 13.10 -10.59
C MET A 324 -17.28 12.98 -11.65
N MET A 325 -17.42 11.97 -12.50
CA MET A 325 -16.63 11.78 -13.71
C MET A 325 -17.54 11.36 -14.87
N ALA A 326 -17.10 11.65 -16.09
CA ALA A 326 -17.80 11.27 -17.31
C ALA A 326 -17.11 10.07 -17.96
N VAL A 327 -17.90 9.15 -18.50
CA VAL A 327 -17.43 7.92 -19.16
C VAL A 327 -18.07 7.75 -20.53
N ASP A 328 -17.33 7.13 -21.44
CA ASP A 328 -17.77 6.82 -22.80
C ASP A 328 -18.73 5.62 -22.79
N LEU A 329 -19.98 5.81 -23.24
CA LEU A 329 -20.96 4.72 -23.34
C LEU A 329 -21.07 4.14 -24.76
N GLY A 330 -20.26 4.61 -25.72
CA GLY A 330 -20.24 4.07 -27.09
C GLY A 330 -20.03 2.55 -27.12
N PRO A 331 -19.07 1.99 -26.35
CA PRO A 331 -18.89 0.54 -26.23
C PRO A 331 -20.00 -0.20 -25.46
N VAL A 332 -20.88 0.52 -24.76
CA VAL A 332 -21.86 -0.02 -23.80
C VAL A 332 -23.29 0.49 -24.12
N PRO A 333 -23.83 0.19 -25.32
CA PRO A 333 -25.06 0.81 -25.82
C PRO A 333 -26.33 0.45 -25.01
N HIS A 334 -26.27 -0.56 -24.16
CA HIS A 334 -27.37 -0.99 -23.31
C HIS A 334 -27.28 -0.45 -21.87
N ALA A 335 -26.22 0.31 -21.55
CA ALA A 335 -26.04 0.86 -20.22
C ALA A 335 -27.22 1.77 -19.84
N CYS A 336 -27.76 1.54 -18.65
CA CYS A 336 -28.85 2.32 -18.08
C CYS A 336 -28.41 2.99 -16.77
N ILE A 337 -29.22 3.93 -16.28
CA ILE A 337 -29.01 4.49 -14.94
C ILE A 337 -29.06 3.35 -13.93
N GLY A 338 -28.09 3.31 -13.02
CA GLY A 338 -27.88 2.24 -12.05
C GLY A 338 -26.91 1.15 -12.52
N ALA A 339 -26.49 1.14 -13.79
CA ALA A 339 -25.50 0.18 -14.28
C ALA A 339 -24.22 0.23 -13.43
N PRO A 340 -23.67 -0.95 -13.03
CA PRO A 340 -22.53 -1.00 -12.15
C PRO A 340 -21.27 -0.48 -12.85
N VAL A 341 -20.44 0.25 -12.09
CA VAL A 341 -19.18 0.79 -12.56
C VAL A 341 -18.05 0.31 -11.66
N THR A 342 -17.02 -0.29 -12.25
CA THR A 342 -15.78 -0.66 -11.55
C THR A 342 -14.68 0.32 -11.94
N LEU A 343 -14.19 1.05 -10.95
CA LEU A 343 -13.12 2.03 -11.09
C LEU A 343 -11.74 1.39 -10.92
N TRP A 344 -11.62 0.39 -10.04
CA TRP A 344 -10.51 -0.56 -9.98
C TRP A 344 -10.85 -1.74 -9.07
N GLY A 345 -10.02 -2.78 -9.08
CA GLY A 345 -10.06 -3.96 -8.21
C GLY A 345 -10.70 -5.19 -8.85
N ALA A 346 -11.33 -6.01 -8.02
CA ALA A 346 -12.12 -7.15 -8.46
C ALA A 346 -13.22 -6.69 -9.44
N GLY A 347 -13.52 -7.51 -10.44
CA GLY A 347 -14.37 -7.10 -11.57
C GLY A 347 -13.58 -6.76 -12.84
N GLY A 348 -12.25 -6.87 -12.82
CA GLY A 348 -11.43 -6.98 -14.03
C GLY A 348 -10.62 -5.73 -14.40
N LEU A 349 -10.48 -4.76 -13.50
CA LEU A 349 -9.66 -3.56 -13.75
C LEU A 349 -8.59 -3.39 -12.67
N ALA A 350 -7.34 -3.68 -13.02
CA ALA A 350 -6.21 -3.54 -12.11
C ALA A 350 -5.98 -2.07 -11.71
N VAL A 351 -5.69 -1.81 -10.43
CA VAL A 351 -5.44 -0.45 -9.93
C VAL A 351 -4.16 0.14 -10.52
N GLU A 352 -3.18 -0.71 -10.82
CA GLU A 352 -1.92 -0.38 -11.48
C GLU A 352 -2.15 0.21 -12.87
N GLU A 353 -3.17 -0.28 -13.57
CA GLU A 353 -3.51 0.17 -14.91
C GLU A 353 -4.11 1.58 -14.90
N VAL A 354 -5.00 1.85 -13.94
CA VAL A 354 -5.57 3.18 -13.69
C VAL A 354 -4.48 4.16 -13.26
N ALA A 355 -3.60 3.73 -12.35
CA ALA A 355 -2.48 4.53 -11.87
C ALA A 355 -1.51 4.88 -13.01
N ALA A 356 -1.12 3.90 -13.83
CA ALA A 356 -0.26 4.12 -14.99
C ALA A 356 -0.90 5.09 -15.99
N SER A 357 -2.21 4.93 -16.27
CA SER A 357 -2.93 5.88 -17.15
C SER A 357 -2.95 7.30 -16.59
N ALA A 358 -3.02 7.46 -15.26
CA ALA A 358 -2.96 8.76 -14.60
C ALA A 358 -1.52 9.28 -14.40
N GLY A 359 -0.48 8.50 -14.69
CA GLY A 359 0.91 8.90 -14.44
C GLY A 359 1.28 8.91 -12.96
N THR A 360 0.67 8.03 -12.17
CA THR A 360 0.96 7.80 -10.74
C THR A 360 1.17 6.31 -10.45
N ILE A 361 1.26 5.93 -9.18
CA ILE A 361 1.46 4.56 -8.71
C ILE A 361 0.22 4.03 -7.97
N ALA A 362 0.02 2.71 -7.97
CA ALA A 362 -1.12 2.08 -7.28
C ALA A 362 -1.20 2.45 -5.79
N ALA A 363 -0.06 2.61 -5.12
CA ALA A 363 -0.02 3.01 -3.71
C ALA A 363 -0.68 4.38 -3.47
N ASP A 364 -0.53 5.33 -4.39
CA ASP A 364 -1.15 6.67 -4.31
C ASP A 364 -2.68 6.54 -4.37
N LEU A 365 -3.20 5.74 -5.31
CA LEU A 365 -4.64 5.52 -5.45
C LEU A 365 -5.25 4.81 -4.23
N LEU A 366 -4.60 3.75 -3.74
CA LEU A 366 -5.09 2.97 -2.61
C LEU A 366 -5.06 3.78 -1.30
N THR A 367 -3.99 4.55 -1.07
CA THR A 367 -3.87 5.41 0.13
C THR A 367 -4.69 6.70 0.04
N GLY A 368 -5.04 7.14 -1.16
CA GLY A 368 -5.81 8.36 -1.41
C GLY A 368 -7.30 8.23 -1.14
N LEU A 369 -7.82 7.03 -0.85
CA LEU A 369 -9.24 6.81 -0.58
C LEU A 369 -9.69 7.67 0.62
N SER A 370 -10.58 8.62 0.36
CA SER A 370 -11.03 9.55 1.39
C SER A 370 -12.03 8.91 2.36
N ALA A 371 -12.19 9.51 3.54
CA ALA A 371 -13.22 9.13 4.51
C ALA A 371 -14.67 9.31 4.01
N ARG A 372 -14.88 9.98 2.87
CA ARG A 372 -16.21 10.13 2.26
C ARG A 372 -16.70 8.84 1.61
N VAL A 373 -15.79 7.92 1.29
CA VAL A 373 -16.15 6.65 0.63
C VAL A 373 -16.52 5.62 1.69
N PRO A 374 -17.77 5.13 1.71
CA PRO A 374 -18.16 4.02 2.56
C PRO A 374 -17.34 2.78 2.20
N VAL A 375 -16.85 2.08 3.22
CA VAL A 375 -16.09 0.84 3.04
C VAL A 375 -16.92 -0.35 3.51
N GLN A 376 -17.15 -1.31 2.61
CA GLN A 376 -17.80 -2.58 2.88
C GLN A 376 -16.76 -3.70 2.92
N LEU A 377 -16.97 -4.70 3.78
CA LEU A 377 -16.16 -5.92 3.74
C LEU A 377 -16.69 -6.85 2.64
N ALA A 378 -15.80 -7.60 2.01
CA ALA A 378 -16.20 -8.75 1.22
C ALA A 378 -16.93 -9.77 2.10
N ASP A 379 -18.02 -10.34 1.59
CA ASP A 379 -18.65 -11.50 2.22
C ASP A 379 -17.65 -12.66 2.32
N ALA A 380 -17.67 -13.36 3.46
CA ALA A 380 -16.84 -14.54 3.66
C ALA A 380 -17.29 -15.63 2.66
N HIS A 381 -16.34 -16.18 1.90
CA HIS A 381 -16.58 -17.25 0.94
C HIS A 381 -16.69 -18.63 1.58
#